data_AF-A0A7S2TST3-F1
#
_entry.id   AF-A0A7S2TST3-F1
#
_cell.length_a   1.000
_cell.length_b   1.000
_cell.length_c   1.000
_cell.angle_alpha   90.00
_cell.angle_beta   90.00
_cell.angle_gamma   90.00
#
_symmetry.space_group_name_H-M   'P 1'
#
loop_
_entity.id
_entity.type
_entity.pdbx_description
1 polymer ?
#
loop_
_entity_poly.entity_id
_entity_poly.type
_entity_poly.pdbx_seq_one_letter_code
_entity_poly.pdbx_strand_id
1 'polypeptide(L)'
;GVHEHSVAPPIAVTTTYLADVHQEGYVYARDTAPTRTRCEKIIGDLEEGTAILYSSGLAATFAVLRLMEARLNTKAVDLDDDVGEGDVIWIETPRNPTCDVY
;
A
#
# COMPACT_ATOMS: atom_id res chain seq x y z
N GLY A 1 22.02 -20.09 -0.72
CA GLY A 1 22.93 -19.12 -0.06
C GLY A 1 22.68 -19.09 1.44
N VAL A 2 23.59 -18.59 2.28
CA VAL A 2 23.57 -18.73 3.77
C VAL A 2 22.27 -18.25 4.46
N HIS A 3 21.38 -17.53 3.76
CA HIS A 3 20.09 -17.03 4.25
C HIS A 3 18.87 -17.84 3.80
N GLU A 4 19.05 -18.86 2.96
CA GLU A 4 17.95 -19.64 2.35
C GLU A 4 17.21 -20.54 3.35
N HIS A 5 17.81 -20.74 4.54
CA HIS A 5 17.23 -21.50 5.66
C HIS A 5 17.03 -20.65 6.92
N SER A 6 17.09 -19.32 6.81
CA SER A 6 16.82 -18.46 7.96
C SER A 6 15.33 -18.47 8.31
N VAL A 7 15.01 -18.79 9.57
CA VAL A 7 13.62 -18.79 10.07
C VAL A 7 13.04 -17.37 10.03
N ALA A 8 13.82 -16.38 10.48
CA ALA A 8 13.52 -14.98 10.27
C ALA A 8 14.24 -14.49 9.00
N PRO A 9 13.52 -13.95 8.00
CA PRO A 9 14.14 -13.41 6.80
C PRO A 9 15.08 -12.24 7.11
N PRO A 10 16.17 -12.08 6.35
CA PRO A 10 17.05 -10.92 6.49
C PRO A 10 16.37 -9.61 6.07
N ILE A 11 16.87 -8.49 6.61
CA ILE A 11 16.46 -7.14 6.21
C ILE A 11 17.31 -6.70 5.01
N ALA A 12 16.68 -6.54 3.84
CA ALA A 12 17.34 -6.08 2.63
C ALA A 12 17.43 -4.54 2.63
N VAL A 13 18.60 -4.01 2.97
CA VAL A 13 18.86 -2.55 3.03
C VAL A 13 19.52 -1.98 1.77
N THR A 14 19.79 -2.82 0.77
CA THR A 14 20.36 -2.36 -0.50
C THR A 14 19.35 -1.52 -1.27
N THR A 15 19.84 -0.51 -1.99
CA THR A 15 19.00 0.35 -2.84
C THR A 15 18.88 -0.18 -4.27
N THR A 16 19.87 -0.93 -4.74
CA THR A 16 19.94 -1.46 -6.11
C THR A 16 20.27 -2.95 -6.11
N TYR A 17 19.91 -3.62 -7.19
CA TYR A 17 20.11 -5.06 -7.39
C TYR A 17 20.79 -5.30 -8.73
N LEU A 18 21.44 -6.45 -8.87
CA LEU A 18 22.00 -6.88 -10.15
C LEU A 18 20.87 -7.04 -11.17
N ALA A 19 20.90 -6.21 -12.21
CA ALA A 19 19.94 -6.30 -13.29
C ALA A 19 20.28 -7.47 -14.20
N ASP A 20 19.32 -8.38 -14.38
CA ASP A 20 19.36 -9.34 -15.47
C ASP A 20 18.89 -8.70 -16.79
N VAL A 21 19.26 -9.28 -17.93
CA VAL A 21 18.86 -8.82 -19.27
C VAL A 21 17.34 -8.83 -19.47
N HIS A 22 16.62 -9.66 -18.70
CA HIS A 22 15.17 -9.75 -18.69
C HIS A 22 14.50 -8.90 -17.59
N GLN A 23 15.29 -8.21 -16.76
CA GLN A 23 14.80 -7.45 -15.60
C GLN A 23 13.89 -8.25 -14.66
N GLU A 24 14.10 -9.57 -14.59
CA GLU A 24 13.37 -10.44 -13.67
C GLU A 24 13.86 -10.23 -12.23
N GLY A 25 12.93 -10.05 -11.30
CA GLY A 25 13.23 -9.85 -9.89
C GLY A 25 13.31 -8.36 -9.48
N TYR A 26 14.10 -8.10 -8.44
CA TYR A 26 14.25 -6.75 -7.88
C TYR A 26 15.25 -5.95 -8.70
N VAL A 27 14.95 -4.68 -8.99
CA VAL A 27 15.83 -3.77 -9.75
C VAL A 27 16.24 -2.58 -8.87
N TYR A 28 15.26 -1.88 -8.29
CA TYR A 28 15.49 -0.74 -7.42
C TYR A 28 14.56 -0.79 -6.21
N ALA A 29 15.10 -0.59 -5.01
CA ALA A 29 14.43 -0.86 -3.74
C ALA A 29 13.19 0.03 -3.49
N ARG A 30 13.13 1.19 -4.14
CA ARG A 30 11.93 2.06 -4.10
C ARG A 30 10.74 1.37 -4.74
N ASP A 31 10.97 0.68 -5.85
CA ASP A 31 9.93 0.09 -6.70
C ASP A 31 9.53 -1.30 -6.21
N THR A 32 10.51 -2.12 -5.82
CA THR A 32 10.31 -3.41 -5.14
C THR A 32 11.51 -3.76 -4.27
N ALA A 33 11.29 -4.38 -3.11
CA ALA A 33 12.37 -4.86 -2.25
C ALA A 33 11.95 -6.15 -1.52
N PRO A 34 12.86 -7.13 -1.31
CA PRO A 34 12.54 -8.43 -0.71
C PRO A 34 11.79 -8.33 0.61
N THR A 35 12.23 -7.45 1.50
CA THR A 35 11.60 -7.25 2.82
C THR A 35 10.19 -6.67 2.68
N ARG A 36 9.98 -5.71 1.76
CA ARG A 36 8.66 -5.11 1.53
C ARG A 36 7.69 -6.08 0.87
N THR A 37 8.11 -6.75 -0.20
CA THR A 37 7.27 -7.72 -0.93
C THR A 37 6.81 -8.87 -0.04
N ARG A 38 7.66 -9.34 0.88
CA ARG A 38 7.24 -10.34 1.86
C ARG A 38 6.19 -9.79 2.84
N CYS A 39 6.36 -8.57 3.32
CA CYS A 39 5.42 -7.94 4.24
C CYS A 39 4.07 -7.70 3.55
N GLU A 40 4.08 -7.17 2.32
CA GLU A 40 2.88 -7.01 1.47
C GLU A 40 2.16 -8.34 1.25
N LYS A 41 2.89 -9.42 1.00
CA LYS A 41 2.28 -10.76 0.88
C LYS A 41 1.59 -11.19 2.16
N ILE A 42 2.25 -11.06 3.32
CA ILE A 42 1.66 -11.47 4.61
C ILE A 42 0.42 -10.64 4.94
N ILE A 43 0.47 -9.33 4.75
CA ILE A 43 -0.69 -8.46 4.98
C ILE A 43 -1.81 -8.80 3.99
N GLY A 44 -1.48 -9.02 2.72
CA GLY A 44 -2.45 -9.47 1.72
C GLY A 44 -3.13 -10.78 2.11
N ASP A 45 -2.37 -11.77 2.59
CA ASP A 45 -2.90 -13.04 3.06
C ASP A 45 -3.82 -12.86 4.28
N LEU A 46 -3.51 -11.92 5.20
CA LEU A 46 -4.33 -11.62 6.39
C LEU A 46 -5.64 -10.90 6.04
N GLU A 47 -5.60 -10.00 5.06
CA GLU A 47 -6.76 -9.20 4.61
C GLU A 47 -7.52 -9.87 3.45
N GLU A 48 -7.18 -11.11 3.10
CA GLU A 48 -7.74 -11.87 1.98
C GLU A 48 -7.69 -11.09 0.64
N GLY A 49 -6.61 -10.33 0.42
CA GLY A 49 -6.48 -9.38 -0.68
C GLY A 49 -5.05 -9.06 -1.10
N THR A 50 -4.88 -7.96 -1.85
CA THR A 50 -3.56 -7.44 -2.24
C THR A 50 -3.20 -6.26 -1.34
N ALA A 51 -1.99 -6.24 -0.79
CA ALA A 51 -1.50 -5.12 0.00
C ALA A 51 -0.35 -4.40 -0.71
N ILE A 52 -0.29 -3.07 -0.53
CA ILE A 52 0.81 -2.21 -0.96
C ILE A 52 1.25 -1.39 0.24
N LEU A 53 2.55 -1.37 0.52
CA LEU A 53 3.10 -0.65 1.67
C LEU A 53 3.55 0.76 1.30
N TYR A 54 3.12 1.73 2.10
CA TYR A 54 3.51 3.13 2.02
C TYR A 54 4.31 3.55 3.26
N SER A 55 4.91 4.75 3.22
CA SER A 55 5.69 5.31 4.33
C SER A 55 4.85 5.69 5.55
N SER A 56 3.54 5.93 5.37
CA SER A 56 2.59 6.24 6.43
C SER A 56 1.14 6.01 5.97
N GLY A 57 0.19 6.04 6.91
CA GLY A 57 -1.25 6.01 6.57
C GLY A 57 -1.67 7.18 5.67
N LEU A 58 -1.16 8.39 5.93
CA LEU A 58 -1.43 9.56 5.09
C LEU A 58 -0.89 9.38 3.67
N ALA A 59 0.32 8.82 3.51
CA ALA A 59 0.88 8.55 2.19
C ALA A 59 0.04 7.52 1.41
N ALA A 60 -0.52 6.51 2.09
CA ALA A 60 -1.45 5.56 1.49
C ALA A 60 -2.75 6.25 1.04
N THR A 61 -3.38 7.03 1.92
CA THR A 61 -4.60 7.81 1.60
C THR A 61 -4.35 8.75 0.41
N PHE A 62 -3.24 9.49 0.42
CA PHE A 62 -2.88 10.38 -0.67
C PHE A 62 -2.71 9.64 -2.00
N ALA A 63 -2.06 8.47 -2.01
CA ALA A 63 -1.91 7.68 -3.23
C ALA A 63 -3.26 7.24 -3.81
N VAL A 64 -4.21 6.82 -2.95
CA VAL A 64 -5.56 6.46 -3.36
C VAL A 64 -6.28 7.67 -3.97
N LEU A 65 -6.27 8.82 -3.28
CA LEU A 65 -6.91 10.04 -3.79
C LEU A 65 -6.36 10.46 -5.15
N ARG A 66 -5.03 10.41 -5.34
CA ARG A 66 -4.39 10.75 -6.63
C ARG A 66 -4.74 9.76 -7.74
N LEU A 67 -4.90 8.47 -7.40
CA LEU A 67 -5.36 7.46 -8.34
C LEU A 67 -6.81 7.72 -8.78
N MET A 68 -7.69 8.07 -7.83
CA MET A 68 -9.10 8.36 -8.09
C MET A 68 -9.29 9.66 -8.88
N GLU A 69 -8.51 10.70 -8.59
CA GLU A 69 -8.44 11.92 -9.40
C GLU A 69 -8.03 11.59 -10.84
N ALA A 70 -6.95 10.82 -11.02
CA ALA A 70 -6.42 10.50 -12.34
C ALA A 70 -7.33 9.57 -13.17
N ARG A 71 -8.11 8.69 -12.54
CA ARG A 71 -8.94 7.70 -13.24
C ARG A 71 -10.41 8.07 -13.36
N LEU A 72 -10.96 8.75 -12.36
CA LEU A 72 -12.39 9.02 -12.25
C LEU A 72 -12.70 10.53 -12.27
N ASN A 73 -11.69 11.39 -12.36
CA ASN A 73 -11.84 12.85 -12.28
C ASN A 73 -12.58 13.29 -11.01
N THR A 74 -12.34 12.55 -9.93
CA THR A 74 -12.96 12.74 -8.60
C THR A 74 -12.67 14.15 -8.10
N LYS A 75 -13.68 14.83 -7.55
CA LYS A 75 -13.54 16.15 -6.92
C LYS A 75 -13.67 16.02 -5.41
N ALA A 76 -12.94 16.85 -4.68
CA ALA A 76 -13.18 17.02 -3.25
C ALA A 76 -14.52 17.76 -3.06
N VAL A 77 -15.41 17.16 -2.29
CA VAL A 77 -16.74 17.69 -1.92
C VAL A 77 -16.81 17.84 -0.40
N ASP A 78 -17.77 18.63 0.10
CA ASP A 78 -18.02 18.72 1.55
C ASP A 78 -18.62 17.39 2.05
N LEU A 79 -18.44 17.09 3.34
CA LEU A 79 -19.01 15.89 3.96
C LEU A 79 -20.55 15.92 3.99
N ASP A 80 -21.13 17.13 3.97
CA ASP A 80 -22.58 17.33 4.00
C ASP A 80 -23.22 17.37 2.59
N ASP A 81 -22.44 17.21 1.52
CA ASP A 81 -22.94 17.20 0.13
C ASP A 81 -23.62 15.85 -0.22
N ASP A 82 -24.57 15.89 -1.17
CA ASP A 82 -25.23 14.69 -1.69
C ASP A 82 -24.23 13.79 -2.45
N VAL A 83 -24.19 12.50 -2.10
CA VAL A 83 -23.32 11.52 -2.78
C VAL A 83 -23.79 11.23 -4.21
N GLY A 84 -22.86 11.37 -5.17
CA GLY A 84 -23.04 11.07 -6.58
C GLY A 84 -22.34 9.79 -7.04
N GLU A 85 -22.61 9.39 -8.28
CA GLU A 85 -21.90 8.28 -8.91
C GLU A 85 -20.42 8.64 -9.15
N GLY A 86 -19.51 7.80 -8.64
CA GLY A 86 -18.06 8.01 -8.75
C GLY A 86 -17.40 8.65 -7.52
N ASP A 87 -18.19 8.99 -6.49
CA ASP A 87 -17.66 9.57 -5.26
C ASP A 87 -16.94 8.53 -4.39
N VAL A 88 -15.93 9.00 -3.69
CA VAL A 88 -15.12 8.18 -2.77
C VAL A 88 -15.51 8.53 -1.35
N ILE A 89 -16.02 7.55 -0.61
CA ILE A 89 -16.40 7.71 0.80
C ILE A 89 -15.32 7.09 1.68
N TRP A 90 -14.73 7.90 2.57
CA TRP A 90 -13.78 7.43 3.57
C TRP A 90 -14.49 7.18 4.90
N ILE A 91 -14.48 5.94 5.37
CA ILE A 91 -15.10 5.53 6.64
C ILE A 91 -14.03 4.95 7.56
N GLU A 92 -14.11 5.29 8.85
CA GLU A 92 -13.34 4.66 9.92
C GLU A 92 -14.32 4.19 11.00
N THR A 93 -14.22 2.93 11.40
CA THR A 93 -15.04 2.37 12.49
C THR A 93 -14.18 1.46 13.38
N PRO A 94 -14.20 1.64 14.71
CA PRO A 94 -14.82 2.76 15.44
C PRO A 94 -14.15 4.09 15.11
N ARG A 95 -14.88 5.21 15.20
CA ARG A 95 -14.33 6.55 14.92
C ARG A 95 -13.18 6.88 15.89
N ASN A 96 -12.05 7.34 15.38
CA ASN A 96 -10.99 7.92 16.21
C ASN A 96 -11.28 9.41 16.54
N PRO A 97 -11.21 9.88 17.80
CA PRO A 97 -10.82 9.19 19.02
C PRO A 97 -11.98 8.67 19.88
N THR A 98 -13.23 8.87 19.47
CA THR A 98 -14.41 8.67 20.33
C THR A 98 -14.86 7.22 20.45
N CYS A 99 -14.37 6.34 19.59
CA CYS A 99 -14.70 4.92 19.49
C CYS A 99 -16.18 4.63 19.22
N ASP A 100 -16.89 5.54 18.56
CA ASP A 100 -18.27 5.33 18.15
C ASP A 100 -18.35 4.39 16.94
N VAL A 101 -19.34 3.48 16.94
CA VAL A 101 -19.65 2.57 15.82
C VAL A 101 -20.93 3.07 15.16
N TYR A 102 -20.95 3.12 13.83
CA TYR A 102 -22.13 3.48 13.03
C TYR A 102 -23.08 2.31 12.81
#